data_AF-A0A7Y5TT57-F1
#
_entry.id   AF-A0A7Y5TT57-F1
#
_cell.length_a   1.000
_cell.length_b   1.000
_cell.length_c   1.000
_cell.angle_alpha   90.00
_cell.angle_beta   90.00
_cell.angle_gamma   90.00
#
_symmetry.space_group_name_H-M   'P 1'
#
loop_
_entity.id
_entity.type
_entity.pdbx_description
1 polymer ?
#
loop_
_entity_poly.entity_id
_entity_poly.type
_entity_poly.pdbx_seq_one_letter_code
_entity_poly.pdbx_strand_id
1 'polypeptide(L)'
;FSPGYEISSARFDRLMPDRCIACHSSYPKAIPHLEGKYAEIRPGIGCERCHGPGALHVAERRAAARRGTALDSTIVNPARLPLERRLDTCEQCHVHTAVTVLREGKSDFDYMPSQPLRDQYAFYKVAGGIDIVSHADRLRQSACFIGARTTSRPLECATCHDPHQPAPAAQARNQPCQKCHTAGALTQRLARSPALVDHAPGSDCVSCHMPRVAVKSAVHGAFTDHWIRVVSRGTPSPTARQYGDGSIEPYYQRDKTGPDAAIYQGMGEVVYATLATSGRALTSAATDLARALGTDSTRGDASFLLGVASQQLGNTEDAIRALEQSIRVDSTRPDRWRALAVSYARAGRPAAVVDSVYRRALALQPALAWIRADHADYLQGQGRMDDAVRAYQAALAEQPSLAAARFNLGTALAAQGKRAASSAAFQQAVHLDPSLAEALSPLIEVHTSGTSDVRVIGLASPLATLPLRERGARAVQLTVADASGAAPALVFGNVPPRGAVQILTPDGSAVRTLPTGDGSALRWDLKTDGGSLIGGGLYRVRVVGRGVGGQATPAQQLWLGVVQRRDD
;
A
#
# COMPACT_ATOMS: atom_id res chain seq x y z
N PHE A 1 23.74 -1.06 -9.73
CA PHE A 1 22.91 0.16 -9.66
C PHE A 1 22.80 0.70 -11.08
N SER A 2 21.60 0.91 -11.58
CA SER A 2 21.37 1.46 -12.92
C SER A 2 21.34 2.99 -12.79
N PRO A 3 22.34 3.73 -13.31
CA PRO A 3 22.44 5.17 -13.10
C PRO A 3 21.20 5.91 -13.61
N GLY A 4 20.63 6.80 -12.80
CA GLY A 4 19.47 7.64 -13.14
C GLY A 4 18.10 7.02 -12.83
N TYR A 5 18.02 5.75 -12.43
CA TYR A 5 16.74 5.09 -12.06
C TYR A 5 16.25 5.50 -10.67
N GLU A 6 17.17 5.96 -9.82
CA GLU A 6 16.94 6.48 -8.48
C GLU A 6 16.22 7.84 -8.46
N ILE A 7 16.30 8.63 -9.52
CA ILE A 7 15.80 10.03 -9.56
C ILE A 7 14.31 10.08 -9.93
N SER A 8 13.78 9.04 -10.58
CA SER A 8 12.42 9.02 -11.13
C SER A 8 11.60 7.76 -10.82
N SER A 9 12.07 6.92 -9.89
CA SER A 9 11.33 5.74 -9.47
C SER A 9 10.83 5.87 -8.03
N ALA A 10 9.51 5.76 -7.88
CA ALA A 10 8.86 5.66 -6.57
C ALA A 10 9.38 4.48 -5.71
N ARG A 11 10.15 3.54 -6.30
CA ARG A 11 10.77 2.43 -5.57
C ARG A 11 11.93 2.86 -4.67
N PHE A 12 12.64 3.95 -4.98
CA PHE A 12 13.80 4.42 -4.20
C PHE A 12 13.45 5.53 -3.20
N ASP A 13 12.33 6.21 -3.39
CA ASP A 13 11.81 7.26 -2.50
C ASP A 13 10.62 6.79 -1.65
N ARG A 14 10.31 5.49 -1.68
CA ARG A 14 9.25 4.91 -0.85
C ARG A 14 9.63 5.06 0.62
N LEU A 15 8.68 5.55 1.42
CA LEU A 15 8.82 5.54 2.88
C LEU A 15 9.11 4.11 3.36
N MET A 16 10.19 3.95 4.12
CA MET A 16 10.55 2.71 4.79
C MET A 16 10.13 2.81 6.26
N PRO A 17 8.88 2.50 6.61
CA PRO A 17 8.41 2.61 7.99
C PRO A 17 9.18 1.66 8.90
N ASP A 18 9.17 1.96 10.20
CA ASP A 18 9.86 1.18 11.23
C ASP A 18 9.56 -0.31 11.12
N ARG A 19 8.31 -0.70 10.87
CA ARG A 19 7.92 -2.11 10.65
C ARG A 19 8.71 -2.81 9.55
N CYS A 20 8.98 -2.13 8.43
CA CYS A 20 9.80 -2.70 7.36
C CYS A 20 11.22 -2.94 7.86
N ILE A 21 11.80 -1.99 8.59
CA ILE A 21 13.16 -2.10 9.12
C ILE A 21 13.24 -3.18 10.21
N ALA A 22 12.27 -3.24 11.11
CA ALA A 22 12.21 -4.19 12.22
C ALA A 22 12.24 -5.66 11.75
N CYS A 23 11.77 -5.92 10.53
CA CYS A 23 11.79 -7.23 9.89
C CYS A 23 13.01 -7.49 8.99
N HIS A 24 13.69 -6.45 8.48
CA HIS A 24 14.73 -6.57 7.46
C HIS A 24 16.12 -6.09 7.89
N SER A 25 16.24 -5.50 9.08
CA SER A 25 17.48 -4.94 9.61
C SER A 25 17.57 -5.12 11.13
N SER A 26 18.73 -4.80 11.69
CA SER A 26 18.92 -4.63 13.13
C SER A 26 18.27 -3.32 13.61
N TYR A 27 18.53 -2.93 14.86
CA TYR A 27 18.09 -1.65 15.41
C TYR A 27 18.69 -0.49 14.60
N PRO A 28 17.88 0.34 13.94
CA PRO A 28 18.37 1.47 13.18
C PRO A 28 18.65 2.66 14.11
N LYS A 29 19.37 3.66 13.59
CA LYS A 29 19.46 4.98 14.22
C LYS A 29 18.53 5.93 13.49
N ALA A 30 17.29 6.10 13.97
CA ALA A 30 16.34 7.04 13.38
C ALA A 30 16.85 8.48 13.43
N ILE A 31 16.50 9.29 12.44
CA ILE A 31 16.72 10.74 12.50
C ILE A 31 15.51 11.36 13.21
N PRO A 32 15.71 12.12 14.30
CA PRO A 32 14.60 12.74 15.03
C PRO A 32 13.70 13.55 14.09
N HIS A 33 12.38 13.40 14.25
CA HIS A 33 11.37 14.11 13.46
C HIS A 33 11.43 13.83 11.94
N LEU A 34 12.00 12.70 11.51
CA LEU A 34 11.97 12.25 10.11
C LEU A 34 11.60 10.75 10.04
N GLU A 35 10.31 10.48 9.88
CA GLU A 35 9.76 9.14 9.65
C GLU A 35 10.41 8.46 8.45
N GLY A 36 10.78 7.20 8.63
CA GLY A 36 11.42 6.38 7.61
C GLY A 36 12.78 6.89 7.13
N LYS A 37 13.41 7.82 7.86
CA LYS A 37 14.79 8.27 7.62
C LYS A 37 15.67 7.87 8.79
N TYR A 38 16.81 7.27 8.47
CA TYR A 38 17.73 6.71 9.45
C TYR A 38 19.15 7.19 9.15
N ALA A 39 19.84 7.67 10.18
CA ALA A 39 21.26 8.02 10.11
C ALA A 39 22.13 6.78 9.97
N GLU A 40 21.65 5.61 10.40
CA GLU A 40 22.32 4.32 10.26
C GLU A 40 21.28 3.22 10.07
N ILE A 41 21.47 2.38 9.04
CA ILE A 41 20.76 1.11 8.85
C ILE A 41 21.83 0.03 8.74
N ARG A 42 21.81 -0.93 9.65
CA ARG A 42 22.76 -2.05 9.62
C ARG A 42 22.29 -3.11 8.63
N PRO A 43 23.18 -3.69 7.81
CA PRO A 43 22.79 -4.73 6.87
C PRO A 43 22.39 -6.00 7.64
N GLY A 44 21.19 -6.51 7.37
CA GLY A 44 20.68 -7.77 7.92
C GLY A 44 20.24 -7.71 9.38
N ILE A 45 19.74 -8.84 9.86
CA ILE A 45 19.25 -9.03 11.22
C ILE A 45 20.43 -9.30 12.16
N GLY A 46 20.74 -8.33 13.03
CA GLY A 46 21.78 -8.47 14.06
C GLY A 46 21.33 -9.37 15.23
N CYS A 47 22.30 -9.87 16.01
CA CYS A 47 22.04 -10.79 17.13
C CYS A 47 21.02 -10.25 18.14
N GLU A 48 21.00 -8.94 18.38
CA GLU A 48 20.11 -8.31 19.36
C GLU A 48 18.63 -8.43 19.00
N ARG A 49 18.29 -8.66 17.73
CA ARG A 49 16.91 -8.90 17.32
C ARG A 49 16.38 -10.26 17.80
N CYS A 50 17.26 -11.20 18.12
CA CYS A 50 16.90 -12.52 18.65
C CYS A 50 17.29 -12.70 20.12
N HIS A 51 18.27 -11.93 20.60
CA HIS A 51 18.87 -12.06 21.92
C HIS A 51 18.58 -10.88 22.86
N GLY A 52 17.91 -9.83 22.37
CA GLY A 52 17.74 -8.57 23.09
C GLY A 52 19.03 -7.74 23.14
N PRO A 53 19.02 -6.60 23.85
CA PRO A 53 20.17 -5.71 23.97
C PRO A 53 21.43 -6.44 24.45
N GLY A 54 22.52 -6.32 23.70
CA GLY A 54 23.78 -7.04 23.94
C GLY A 54 24.91 -6.17 24.47
N ALA A 55 24.67 -4.87 24.75
CA ALA A 55 25.71 -3.94 25.17
C ALA A 55 26.46 -4.39 26.44
N LEU A 56 25.74 -4.91 27.45
CA LEU A 56 26.33 -5.46 28.67
C LEU A 56 27.21 -6.67 28.37
N HIS A 57 26.71 -7.59 27.53
CA HIS A 57 27.45 -8.76 27.09
C HIS A 57 28.74 -8.40 26.37
N VAL A 58 28.69 -7.47 25.41
CA VAL A 58 29.88 -7.04 24.69
C VAL A 58 30.89 -6.38 25.63
N ALA A 59 30.44 -5.56 26.58
CA ALA A 59 31.31 -4.93 27.57
C ALA A 59 32.03 -5.96 28.44
N GLU A 60 31.31 -6.93 28.99
CA GLU A 60 31.91 -7.99 29.80
C GLU A 60 32.89 -8.87 29.01
N ARG A 61 32.54 -9.24 27.76
CA ARG A 61 33.41 -10.07 26.90
C ARG A 61 34.68 -9.35 26.47
N ARG A 62 34.65 -8.02 26.37
CA ARG A 62 35.84 -7.20 26.11
C ARG A 62 36.70 -7.02 27.35
N ALA A 63 36.08 -6.95 28.54
CA ALA A 63 36.79 -6.78 29.81
C ALA A 63 37.43 -8.08 30.33
N ALA A 64 36.82 -9.25 30.07
CA ALA A 64 37.29 -10.54 30.58
C ALA A 64 37.99 -11.38 29.49
N ALA A 65 39.29 -11.65 29.66
CA ALA A 65 40.09 -12.42 28.69
C ALA A 65 39.72 -13.91 28.58
N ARG A 66 39.05 -14.53 29.59
CA ARG A 66 38.56 -15.92 29.50
C ARG A 66 37.30 -16.17 30.35
N ARG A 67 36.45 -17.05 29.81
CA ARG A 67 35.15 -17.53 30.33
C ARG A 67 35.25 -18.17 31.72
N GLY A 68 34.29 -17.85 32.59
CA GLY A 68 33.77 -18.83 33.54
C GLY A 68 32.74 -19.74 32.85
N THR A 69 32.58 -20.97 33.33
CA THR A 69 31.54 -21.93 32.91
C THR A 69 30.13 -21.55 33.42
N ALA A 70 30.01 -20.41 34.09
CA ALA A 70 28.77 -19.89 34.62
C ALA A 70 27.80 -19.42 33.51
N LEU A 71 26.51 -19.43 33.83
CA LEU A 71 25.46 -18.89 32.98
C LEU A 71 25.76 -17.41 32.66
N ASP A 72 25.67 -17.05 31.38
CA ASP A 72 25.74 -15.66 30.92
C ASP A 72 24.38 -14.99 31.13
N SER A 73 24.30 -14.07 32.09
CA SER A 73 23.08 -13.30 32.41
C SER A 73 23.01 -11.96 31.69
N THR A 74 24.00 -11.61 30.87
CA THR A 74 24.08 -10.29 30.22
C THR A 74 23.41 -10.21 28.86
N ILE A 75 22.96 -11.35 28.33
CA ILE A 75 22.24 -11.45 27.08
C ILE A 75 21.29 -12.64 27.12
N VAL A 76 20.12 -12.52 26.49
CA VAL A 76 19.17 -13.64 26.47
C VAL A 76 19.72 -14.76 25.61
N ASN A 77 19.66 -15.99 26.11
CA ASN A 77 19.89 -17.18 25.30
C ASN A 77 18.55 -17.85 24.99
N PRO A 78 18.01 -17.72 23.76
CA PRO A 78 16.72 -18.31 23.39
C PRO A 78 16.64 -19.80 23.68
N ALA A 79 17.73 -20.57 23.57
CA ALA A 79 17.72 -22.01 23.85
C ALA A 79 17.32 -22.38 25.29
N ARG A 80 17.37 -21.42 26.22
CA ARG A 80 16.97 -21.60 27.62
C ARG A 80 15.53 -21.15 27.90
N LEU A 81 14.84 -20.57 26.93
CA LEU A 81 13.48 -20.10 27.09
C LEU A 81 12.46 -21.24 26.88
N PRO A 82 11.25 -21.14 27.48
CA PRO A 82 10.14 -22.00 27.13
C PRO A 82 9.83 -21.95 25.63
N LEU A 83 9.33 -23.06 25.06
CA LEU A 83 9.05 -23.19 23.62
C LEU A 83 8.32 -21.98 23.02
N GLU A 84 7.25 -21.49 23.66
CA GLU A 84 6.47 -20.37 23.14
C GLU A 84 7.30 -19.06 23.03
N ARG A 85 8.24 -18.81 23.96
CA ARG A 85 9.14 -17.63 23.87
C ARG A 85 10.19 -17.81 22.77
N ARG A 86 10.65 -19.04 22.55
CA ARG A 86 11.58 -19.39 21.46
C ARG A 86 10.93 -19.15 20.10
N LEU A 87 9.69 -19.59 19.94
CA LEU A 87 8.90 -19.36 18.73
C LEU A 87 8.64 -17.85 18.53
N ASP A 88 8.18 -17.15 19.56
CA ASP A 88 7.90 -15.70 19.49
C ASP A 88 9.09 -14.88 18.98
N THR A 89 10.33 -15.30 19.28
CA THR A 89 11.56 -14.67 18.76
C THR A 89 11.64 -14.72 17.22
N CYS A 90 11.24 -15.83 16.61
CA CYS A 90 11.18 -15.97 15.16
C CYS A 90 9.91 -15.30 14.59
N GLU A 91 8.80 -15.39 15.32
CA GLU A 91 7.49 -14.91 14.88
C GLU A 91 7.44 -13.39 14.69
N GLN A 92 8.31 -12.63 15.36
CA GLN A 92 8.41 -11.18 15.18
C GLN A 92 8.54 -10.78 13.70
N CYS A 93 9.21 -11.62 12.90
CA CYS A 93 9.41 -11.45 11.45
C CYS A 93 8.67 -12.51 10.61
N HIS A 94 8.42 -13.71 11.16
CA HIS A 94 7.88 -14.85 10.42
C HIS A 94 6.40 -15.15 10.64
N VAL A 95 5.70 -14.24 11.33
CA VAL A 95 4.24 -14.16 11.41
C VAL A 95 3.80 -12.76 11.03
N HIS A 96 3.50 -12.59 9.75
CA HIS A 96 2.76 -11.45 9.23
C HIS A 96 1.54 -12.01 8.50
N THR A 97 0.41 -11.86 9.18
CA THR A 97 -0.91 -12.29 8.72
C THR A 97 -1.57 -11.17 7.92
N ALA A 98 -2.71 -11.46 7.31
CA ALA A 98 -3.54 -10.49 6.57
C ALA A 98 -3.63 -9.10 7.24
N VAL A 99 -3.78 -9.03 8.56
CA VAL A 99 -3.64 -7.79 9.32
C VAL A 99 -2.77 -7.99 10.56
N THR A 100 -1.87 -7.04 10.80
CA THR A 100 -1.08 -6.92 12.03
C THR A 100 -1.42 -5.60 12.69
N VAL A 101 -1.82 -5.63 13.96
CA VAL A 101 -2.11 -4.44 14.75
C VAL A 101 -1.08 -4.35 15.87
N LEU A 102 -0.34 -3.24 15.93
CA LEU A 102 0.58 -2.92 17.02
C LEU A 102 -0.25 -2.55 18.27
N ARG A 103 0.16 -3.01 19.45
CA ARG A 103 -0.57 -2.68 20.68
C ARG A 103 -0.31 -1.24 21.10
N GLU A 104 -1.30 -0.65 21.76
CA GLU A 104 -1.27 0.74 22.20
C GLU A 104 0.03 1.04 22.98
N GLY A 105 0.71 2.13 22.60
CA GLY A 105 1.94 2.60 23.23
C GLY A 105 3.18 1.75 22.93
N LYS A 106 3.13 0.83 21.98
CA LYS A 106 4.27 0.03 21.53
C LYS A 106 4.88 0.58 20.24
N SER A 107 6.18 0.32 20.04
CA SER A 107 6.95 0.60 18.83
C SER A 107 7.46 -0.68 18.18
N ASP A 108 7.74 -0.70 16.87
CA ASP A 108 8.20 -1.92 16.18
C ASP A 108 9.52 -2.53 16.71
N PHE A 109 10.23 -1.82 17.57
CA PHE A 109 11.51 -2.21 18.16
C PHE A 109 11.42 -2.58 19.65
N ASP A 110 10.25 -2.50 20.29
CA ASP A 110 10.10 -2.72 21.74
C ASP A 110 10.09 -4.20 22.16
N TYR A 111 9.91 -5.13 21.22
CA TYR A 111 9.82 -6.55 21.55
C TYR A 111 11.12 -7.11 22.15
N MET A 112 11.00 -7.84 23.26
CA MET A 112 12.09 -8.50 23.94
C MET A 112 11.86 -10.03 23.96
N PRO A 113 12.86 -10.87 23.62
CA PRO A 113 12.68 -12.34 23.50
C PRO A 113 12.13 -13.06 24.74
N SER A 114 12.31 -12.48 25.94
CA SER A 114 11.77 -13.04 27.19
C SER A 114 10.28 -12.73 27.42
N GLN A 115 9.68 -11.86 26.61
CA GLN A 115 8.30 -11.40 26.74
C GLN A 115 7.39 -12.04 25.68
N PRO A 116 6.08 -12.19 25.94
CA PRO A 116 5.08 -12.56 24.94
C PRO A 116 5.05 -11.61 23.74
N LEU A 117 5.25 -12.12 22.52
CA LEU A 117 5.10 -11.33 21.29
C LEU A 117 3.65 -10.84 21.14
N ARG A 118 2.70 -11.63 21.65
CA ARG A 118 1.30 -11.22 21.77
C ARG A 118 1.09 -10.00 22.67
N ASP A 119 2.05 -9.53 23.45
CA ASP A 119 1.94 -8.29 24.23
C ASP A 119 2.42 -7.07 23.42
N GLN A 120 3.01 -7.33 22.25
CA GLN A 120 3.49 -6.35 21.29
C GLN A 120 2.51 -6.18 20.12
N TYR A 121 2.02 -7.29 19.57
CA TYR A 121 1.15 -7.32 18.40
C TYR A 121 -0.11 -8.15 18.62
N ALA A 122 -1.19 -7.79 17.94
CA ALA A 122 -2.33 -8.64 17.64
C ALA A 122 -2.28 -9.01 16.14
N PHE A 123 -2.26 -10.30 15.85
CA PHE A 123 -2.22 -10.82 14.48
C PHE A 123 -3.58 -11.40 14.10
N TYR A 124 -4.06 -11.03 12.91
CA TYR A 124 -5.31 -11.48 12.35
C TYR A 124 -5.09 -12.07 10.96
N LYS A 125 -5.53 -13.31 10.77
CA LYS A 125 -5.41 -14.04 9.50
C LYS A 125 -6.78 -14.25 8.88
N VAL A 126 -6.83 -14.47 7.57
CA VAL A 126 -8.06 -14.94 6.93
C VAL A 126 -8.19 -16.44 7.15
N ALA A 127 -9.34 -16.89 7.64
CA ALA A 127 -9.57 -18.31 7.91
C ALA A 127 -9.33 -19.17 6.66
N GLY A 128 -8.53 -20.23 6.81
CA GLY A 128 -8.13 -21.12 5.71
C GLY A 128 -7.18 -20.51 4.67
N GLY A 129 -6.75 -19.25 4.84
CA GLY A 129 -5.77 -18.58 3.99
C GLY A 129 -4.32 -18.99 4.28
N ILE A 130 -3.42 -18.67 3.35
CA ILE A 130 -1.98 -18.72 3.56
C ILE A 130 -1.36 -17.39 3.14
N ASP A 131 -0.54 -16.81 4.02
CA ASP A 131 0.21 -15.58 3.75
C ASP A 131 1.69 -15.93 3.51
N ILE A 132 2.39 -15.09 2.73
CA ILE A 132 3.82 -15.29 2.40
C ILE A 132 4.67 -15.46 3.66
N VAL A 133 4.29 -14.78 4.74
CA VAL A 133 5.01 -14.73 6.01
C VAL A 133 4.16 -15.39 7.11
N SER A 134 3.57 -16.55 6.81
CA SER A 134 2.75 -17.32 7.77
C SER A 134 3.47 -18.55 8.35
N HIS A 135 4.79 -18.62 8.24
CA HIS A 135 5.61 -19.80 8.53
C HIS A 135 5.26 -20.48 9.87
N ALA A 136 5.19 -19.72 10.96
CA ALA A 136 4.89 -20.31 12.27
C ALA A 136 3.42 -20.71 12.42
N ASP A 137 2.47 -19.95 11.85
CA ASP A 137 1.06 -20.35 11.79
C ASP A 137 0.88 -21.69 11.06
N ARG A 138 1.55 -21.84 9.92
CA ARG A 138 1.52 -23.06 9.11
C ARG A 138 2.19 -24.23 9.83
N LEU A 139 3.35 -24.01 10.46
CA LEU A 139 4.02 -25.03 11.27
C LEU A 139 3.12 -25.54 12.40
N ARG A 140 2.42 -24.65 13.11
CA ARG A 140 1.52 -24.97 14.23
C ARG A 140 0.34 -25.85 13.83
N GLN A 141 -0.02 -25.91 12.55
CA GLN A 141 -1.08 -26.79 12.03
C GLN A 141 -0.60 -28.24 11.81
N SER A 142 0.70 -28.49 11.89
CA SER A 142 1.28 -29.81 11.63
C SER A 142 1.00 -30.78 12.77
N ALA A 143 0.50 -31.97 12.46
CA ALA A 143 0.24 -32.99 13.48
C ALA A 143 1.51 -33.36 14.27
N CYS A 144 2.68 -33.35 13.62
CA CYS A 144 3.97 -33.58 14.28
C CYS A 144 4.36 -32.46 15.25
N PHE A 145 4.07 -31.20 14.91
CA PHE A 145 4.30 -30.07 15.82
C PHE A 145 3.42 -30.20 17.07
N ILE A 146 2.13 -30.45 16.87
CA ILE A 146 1.15 -30.61 17.96
C ILE A 146 1.57 -31.78 18.87
N GLY A 147 1.91 -32.93 18.29
CA GLY A 147 2.31 -34.13 19.04
C GLY A 147 3.66 -34.01 19.75
N ALA A 148 4.61 -33.25 19.20
CA ALA A 148 5.92 -33.07 19.81
C ALA A 148 5.95 -31.98 20.89
N ARG A 149 4.93 -31.11 20.98
CA ARG A 149 4.95 -29.86 21.77
C ARG A 149 5.25 -30.07 23.26
N THR A 150 4.80 -31.18 23.83
CA THR A 150 4.96 -31.52 25.26
C THR A 150 6.11 -32.47 25.54
N THR A 151 6.88 -32.85 24.51
CA THR A 151 8.04 -33.73 24.66
C THR A 151 9.26 -32.97 25.15
N SER A 152 10.30 -33.68 25.60
CA SER A 152 11.59 -33.08 26.00
C SER A 152 12.36 -32.45 24.84
N ARG A 153 11.94 -32.67 23.59
CA ARG A 153 12.53 -32.11 22.35
C ARG A 153 11.42 -31.67 21.39
N PRO A 154 10.71 -30.58 21.71
CA PRO A 154 9.62 -30.11 20.86
C PRO A 154 10.14 -29.65 19.49
N LEU A 155 9.27 -29.77 18.48
CA LEU A 155 9.54 -29.23 17.14
C LEU A 155 9.43 -27.70 17.15
N GLU A 156 10.40 -27.01 16.57
CA GLU A 156 10.44 -25.55 16.46
C GLU A 156 11.17 -25.10 15.18
N CYS A 157 11.17 -23.79 14.90
CA CYS A 157 11.85 -23.23 13.72
C CYS A 157 13.33 -23.65 13.62
N ALA A 158 14.05 -23.59 14.74
CA ALA A 158 15.46 -23.95 14.84
C ALA A 158 15.74 -25.45 14.69
N THR A 159 14.70 -26.31 14.69
CA THR A 159 14.88 -27.75 14.45
C THR A 159 15.34 -28.03 13.02
N CYS A 160 14.90 -27.20 12.06
CA CYS A 160 15.22 -27.37 10.64
C CYS A 160 16.17 -26.28 10.10
N HIS A 161 16.21 -25.11 10.74
CA HIS A 161 17.03 -23.97 10.33
C HIS A 161 17.72 -23.32 11.53
N ASP A 162 19.03 -23.56 11.70
CA ASP A 162 19.84 -22.83 12.69
C ASP A 162 20.23 -21.46 12.11
N PRO A 163 19.76 -20.33 12.69
CA PRO A 163 20.10 -19.00 12.18
C PRO A 163 21.58 -18.64 12.33
N HIS A 164 22.36 -19.42 13.08
CA HIS A 164 23.82 -19.24 13.20
C HIS A 164 24.61 -20.01 12.15
N GLN A 165 23.95 -20.83 11.33
CA GLN A 165 24.58 -21.64 10.30
C GLN A 165 24.04 -21.27 8.92
N PRO A 166 24.83 -21.49 7.84
CA PRO A 166 24.31 -21.40 6.49
C PRO A 166 23.11 -22.34 6.27
N ALA A 167 22.24 -21.98 5.33
CA ALA A 167 21.07 -22.81 5.03
C ALA A 167 21.51 -24.24 4.63
N PRO A 168 20.92 -25.29 5.24
CA PRO A 168 21.32 -26.66 4.98
C PRO A 168 20.97 -27.08 3.53
N ALA A 169 21.83 -27.93 2.96
CA ALA A 169 21.57 -28.57 1.68
C ALA A 169 20.25 -29.38 1.72
N ALA A 170 19.63 -29.61 0.56
CA ALA A 170 18.30 -30.21 0.46
C ALA A 170 18.16 -31.53 1.24
N GLN A 171 19.14 -32.44 1.11
CA GLN A 171 19.12 -33.73 1.79
C GLN A 171 19.28 -33.62 3.31
N ALA A 172 20.05 -32.64 3.80
CA ALA A 172 20.19 -32.39 5.23
C ALA A 172 18.89 -31.89 5.87
N ARG A 173 17.99 -31.28 5.08
CA ARG A 173 16.65 -30.88 5.56
C ARG A 173 15.72 -32.05 5.89
N ASN A 174 16.06 -33.28 5.47
CA ASN A 174 15.29 -34.47 5.83
C ASN A 174 15.63 -35.01 7.23
N GLN A 175 16.81 -34.68 7.76
CA GLN A 175 17.31 -35.26 9.02
C GLN A 175 16.36 -35.03 10.21
N PRO A 176 15.72 -33.86 10.38
CA PRO A 176 14.74 -33.68 11.44
C PRO A 176 13.56 -34.65 11.37
N CYS A 177 13.02 -34.90 10.17
CA CYS A 177 11.92 -35.85 9.97
C CYS A 177 12.35 -37.27 10.34
N GLN A 178 13.56 -37.66 9.93
CA GLN A 178 14.09 -39.02 10.11
C GLN A 178 14.36 -39.40 11.57
N LYS A 179 14.49 -38.41 12.48
CA LYS A 179 14.58 -38.66 13.93
C LYS A 179 13.33 -39.34 14.49
N CYS A 180 12.16 -39.06 13.91
CA CYS A 180 10.88 -39.70 14.29
C CYS A 180 10.42 -40.73 13.25
N HIS A 181 10.76 -40.52 11.98
CA HIS A 181 10.42 -41.39 10.86
C HIS A 181 11.64 -42.18 10.39
N THR A 182 12.06 -43.16 11.21
CA THR A 182 13.19 -44.02 10.83
C THR A 182 12.84 -44.83 9.58
N ALA A 183 13.85 -45.18 8.78
CA ALA A 183 13.65 -45.95 7.56
C ALA A 183 12.86 -47.24 7.81
N GLY A 184 13.21 -47.99 8.87
CA GLY A 184 12.50 -49.22 9.24
C GLY A 184 11.02 -48.98 9.60
N ALA A 185 10.73 -47.94 10.39
CA ALA A 185 9.35 -47.61 10.78
C ALA A 185 8.51 -47.17 9.57
N LEU A 186 9.10 -46.43 8.63
CA LEU A 186 8.45 -46.05 7.38
C LEU A 186 8.17 -47.26 6.49
N THR A 187 9.17 -48.12 6.27
CA THR A 187 9.00 -49.35 5.46
C THR A 187 7.89 -50.23 6.03
N GLN A 188 7.87 -50.42 7.35
CA GLN A 188 6.81 -51.21 7.99
C GLN A 188 5.43 -50.58 7.83
N ARG A 189 5.31 -49.27 8.08
CA ARG A 189 4.04 -48.53 7.99
C ARG A 189 3.49 -48.49 6.57
N LEU A 190 4.36 -48.42 5.57
CA LEU A 190 4.01 -48.29 4.15
C LEU A 190 4.09 -49.62 3.39
N ALA A 191 4.33 -50.76 4.04
CA ALA A 191 4.59 -52.05 3.39
C ALA A 191 3.51 -52.48 2.37
N ARG A 192 2.27 -52.04 2.56
CA ARG A 192 1.13 -52.32 1.67
C ARG A 192 0.64 -51.10 0.89
N SER A 193 1.37 -49.98 0.96
CA SER A 193 1.02 -48.73 0.29
C SER A 193 1.87 -48.54 -0.97
N PRO A 194 1.27 -48.12 -2.10
CA PRO A 194 2.04 -47.76 -3.29
C PRO A 194 2.99 -46.58 -3.03
N ALA A 195 2.75 -45.78 -1.98
CA ALA A 195 3.61 -44.66 -1.59
C ALA A 195 4.99 -45.10 -1.09
N LEU A 196 5.23 -46.40 -0.81
CA LEU A 196 6.54 -46.90 -0.38
C LEU A 196 7.64 -46.56 -1.39
N VAL A 197 7.32 -46.57 -2.69
CA VAL A 197 8.25 -46.20 -3.77
C VAL A 197 8.71 -44.75 -3.64
N ASP A 198 7.79 -43.85 -3.27
CA ASP A 198 8.08 -42.43 -3.07
C ASP A 198 8.88 -42.17 -1.76
N HIS A 199 8.98 -43.16 -0.85
CA HIS A 199 9.65 -43.08 0.46
C HIS A 199 10.96 -43.89 0.53
N ALA A 200 11.67 -44.03 -0.60
CA ALA A 200 12.99 -44.63 -0.63
C ALA A 200 14.02 -43.83 0.20
N PRO A 201 15.12 -44.48 0.67
CA PRO A 201 16.21 -43.77 1.32
C PRO A 201 16.74 -42.62 0.45
N GLY A 202 16.77 -41.41 1.02
CA GLY A 202 17.23 -40.21 0.32
C GLY A 202 16.13 -39.40 -0.39
N SER A 203 14.87 -39.86 -0.40
CA SER A 203 13.73 -39.09 -0.92
C SER A 203 13.63 -37.69 -0.28
N ASP A 204 13.21 -36.69 -1.07
CA ASP A 204 12.99 -35.32 -0.60
C ASP A 204 11.66 -35.21 0.18
N CYS A 205 11.73 -35.32 1.50
CA CYS A 205 10.55 -35.23 2.36
C CYS A 205 9.94 -33.81 2.31
N VAL A 206 10.77 -32.78 2.18
CA VAL A 206 10.32 -31.38 2.29
C VAL A 206 9.47 -31.00 1.09
N SER A 207 9.90 -31.30 -0.13
CA SER A 207 9.14 -30.89 -1.33
C SER A 207 7.75 -31.54 -1.41
N CYS A 208 7.58 -32.76 -0.89
CA CYS A 208 6.28 -33.44 -0.85
C CYS A 208 5.41 -33.06 0.35
N HIS A 209 6.00 -32.92 1.54
CA HIS A 209 5.23 -32.67 2.78
C HIS A 209 5.12 -31.20 3.17
N MET A 210 5.89 -30.32 2.53
CA MET A 210 5.90 -28.86 2.68
C MET A 210 5.92 -28.22 1.29
N PRO A 211 4.80 -28.31 0.54
CA PRO A 211 4.78 -27.92 -0.87
C PRO A 211 5.04 -26.43 -1.08
N ARG A 212 5.52 -26.08 -2.27
CA ARG A 212 5.66 -24.67 -2.69
C ARG A 212 4.30 -24.06 -3.00
N VAL A 213 4.10 -22.82 -2.58
CA VAL A 213 2.91 -22.01 -2.83
C VAL A 213 3.28 -20.88 -3.78
N ALA A 214 2.58 -20.81 -4.91
CA ALA A 214 2.70 -19.73 -5.86
C ALA A 214 1.99 -18.46 -5.37
N VAL A 215 2.61 -17.31 -5.59
CA VAL A 215 2.08 -15.99 -5.23
C VAL A 215 1.42 -15.38 -6.46
N LYS A 216 0.08 -15.30 -6.49
CA LYS A 216 -0.65 -14.75 -7.65
C LYS A 216 -0.34 -13.27 -7.93
N SER A 217 -0.01 -12.50 -6.90
CA SER A 217 0.30 -11.06 -7.00
C SER A 217 1.75 -10.76 -7.42
N ALA A 218 2.62 -11.77 -7.51
CA ALA A 218 4.00 -11.61 -7.92
C ALA A 218 4.29 -12.59 -9.05
N VAL A 219 4.50 -12.07 -10.27
CA VAL A 219 4.60 -12.83 -11.53
C VAL A 219 5.65 -13.98 -11.48
N HIS A 220 6.60 -13.93 -10.54
CA HIS A 220 7.60 -14.98 -10.31
C HIS A 220 7.86 -15.30 -8.83
N GLY A 221 6.87 -15.15 -7.94
CA GLY A 221 7.01 -15.42 -6.50
C GLY A 221 6.51 -16.81 -6.07
N ALA A 222 7.32 -17.57 -5.33
CA ALA A 222 6.88 -18.78 -4.63
C ALA A 222 7.59 -18.97 -3.29
N PHE A 223 6.89 -19.50 -2.29
CA PHE A 223 7.42 -19.78 -0.96
C PHE A 223 7.06 -21.20 -0.49
N THR A 224 7.72 -21.70 0.56
CA THR A 224 7.44 -23.04 1.11
C THR A 224 6.33 -22.97 2.14
N ASP A 225 5.30 -23.80 1.99
CA ASP A 225 4.26 -23.98 3.00
C ASP A 225 4.81 -24.76 4.20
N HIS A 226 4.88 -24.11 5.36
CA HIS A 226 5.45 -24.72 6.56
C HIS A 226 4.49 -25.69 7.28
N TRP A 227 3.29 -25.92 6.74
CA TRP A 227 2.36 -26.93 7.24
C TRP A 227 2.75 -28.32 6.76
N ILE A 228 3.43 -29.06 7.63
CA ILE A 228 3.92 -30.42 7.37
C ILE A 228 2.72 -31.38 7.40
N ARG A 229 2.39 -31.95 6.24
CA ARG A 229 1.25 -32.85 6.09
C ARG A 229 1.44 -33.86 4.97
N VAL A 230 0.59 -34.87 4.93
CA VAL A 230 0.46 -35.74 3.75
C VAL A 230 -0.32 -34.98 2.68
N VAL A 231 0.25 -34.81 1.50
CA VAL A 231 -0.38 -34.13 0.36
C VAL A 231 -0.74 -35.17 -0.69
N SER A 232 -2.03 -35.30 -1.01
CA SER A 232 -2.47 -36.20 -2.08
C SER A 232 -2.20 -35.59 -3.46
N ARG A 233 -1.85 -36.42 -4.44
CA ARG A 233 -1.74 -35.97 -5.83
C ARG A 233 -3.08 -35.39 -6.28
N GLY A 234 -3.06 -34.17 -6.84
CA GLY A 234 -4.27 -33.46 -7.29
C GLY A 234 -4.95 -32.58 -6.23
N THR A 235 -4.49 -32.59 -4.96
CA THR A 235 -4.95 -31.58 -3.99
C THR A 235 -4.46 -30.20 -4.44
N PRO A 236 -5.35 -29.21 -4.65
CA PRO A 236 -4.94 -27.87 -5.01
C PRO A 236 -3.97 -27.31 -3.97
N SER A 237 -2.85 -26.75 -4.43
CA SER A 237 -1.98 -26.01 -3.52
C SER A 237 -2.75 -24.81 -2.97
N PRO A 238 -2.68 -24.54 -1.65
CA PRO A 238 -3.30 -23.34 -1.10
C PRO A 238 -2.70 -22.13 -1.81
N THR A 239 -3.54 -21.20 -2.24
CA THR A 239 -3.07 -20.00 -2.95
C THR A 239 -2.99 -18.84 -1.98
N ALA A 240 -1.90 -18.05 -2.07
CA ALA A 240 -1.82 -16.80 -1.34
C ALA A 240 -2.99 -15.90 -1.73
N ARG A 241 -3.77 -15.45 -0.74
CA ARG A 241 -5.07 -14.82 -0.99
C ARG A 241 -4.94 -13.30 -1.10
N GLN A 242 -5.80 -12.70 -1.93
CA GLN A 242 -5.98 -11.26 -2.04
C GLN A 242 -7.04 -10.79 -1.04
N TYR A 243 -6.93 -9.53 -0.59
CA TYR A 243 -7.94 -8.88 0.25
C TYR A 243 -9.32 -8.93 -0.42
N GLY A 244 -10.38 -9.12 0.37
CA GLY A 244 -11.76 -9.17 -0.10
C GLY A 244 -12.73 -9.31 1.07
N ASP A 245 -14.03 -9.54 0.81
CA ASP A 245 -15.12 -9.55 1.80
C ASP A 245 -15.09 -10.71 2.85
N GLY A 246 -13.97 -11.44 2.98
CA GLY A 246 -13.80 -12.49 3.99
C GLY A 246 -13.67 -11.95 5.41
N SER A 247 -13.90 -12.80 6.42
CA SER A 247 -13.63 -12.46 7.82
C SER A 247 -12.18 -12.75 8.21
N ILE A 248 -11.71 -12.01 9.21
CA ILE A 248 -10.41 -12.26 9.84
C ILE A 248 -10.60 -12.95 11.20
N GLU A 249 -9.68 -13.85 11.53
CA GLU A 249 -9.63 -14.54 12.81
C GLU A 249 -8.33 -14.21 13.56
N PRO A 250 -8.40 -14.00 14.89
CA PRO A 250 -7.23 -13.74 15.71
C PRO A 250 -6.33 -14.97 15.82
N TYR A 251 -5.02 -14.72 15.74
CA TYR A 251 -3.97 -15.73 15.88
C TYR A 251 -3.81 -16.22 17.31
N TYR A 252 -3.77 -15.30 18.28
CA TYR A 252 -3.57 -15.63 19.69
C TYR A 252 -4.91 -15.80 20.43
N GLN A 253 -4.93 -16.71 21.43
CA GLN A 253 -6.11 -16.93 22.27
C GLN A 253 -6.53 -15.67 23.06
N ARG A 254 -5.57 -14.82 23.44
CA ARG A 254 -5.83 -13.54 24.10
C ARG A 254 -6.72 -12.63 23.25
N ASP A 255 -6.52 -12.62 21.94
CA ASP A 255 -7.27 -11.77 21.03
C ASP A 255 -8.62 -12.40 20.62
N LYS A 256 -8.90 -13.64 21.07
CA LYS A 256 -10.22 -14.29 20.95
C LYS A 256 -11.14 -13.99 22.11
N THR A 257 -10.58 -13.93 23.32
CA THR A 257 -11.36 -14.03 24.58
C THR A 257 -10.90 -13.07 25.67
N GLY A 258 -9.82 -12.33 25.44
CA GLY A 258 -9.28 -11.36 26.40
C GLY A 258 -10.13 -10.10 26.51
N PRO A 259 -9.85 -9.26 27.52
CA PRO A 259 -10.64 -8.06 27.80
C PRO A 259 -10.62 -7.06 26.64
N ASP A 260 -9.50 -6.94 25.93
CA ASP A 260 -9.35 -6.02 24.80
C ASP A 260 -9.68 -6.68 23.44
N ALA A 261 -10.14 -7.94 23.43
CA ALA A 261 -10.29 -8.72 22.20
C ALA A 261 -11.20 -8.04 21.18
N ALA A 262 -12.33 -7.49 21.62
CA ALA A 262 -13.28 -6.78 20.75
C ALA A 262 -12.68 -5.50 20.15
N ILE A 263 -11.86 -4.76 20.91
CA ILE A 263 -11.21 -3.53 20.42
C ILE A 263 -10.20 -3.88 19.33
N TYR A 264 -9.29 -4.81 19.60
CA TYR A 264 -8.28 -5.18 18.61
C TYR A 264 -8.88 -5.91 17.40
N GLN A 265 -9.96 -6.70 17.58
CA GLN A 265 -10.71 -7.28 16.46
C GLN A 265 -11.28 -6.17 15.57
N GLY A 266 -11.96 -5.17 16.15
CA GLY A 266 -12.51 -4.04 15.40
C GLY A 266 -11.43 -3.22 14.70
N MET A 267 -10.28 -2.99 15.34
CA MET A 267 -9.11 -2.36 14.70
C MET A 267 -8.63 -3.18 13.49
N GLY A 268 -8.51 -4.50 13.66
CA GLY A 268 -8.12 -5.42 12.60
C GLY A 268 -9.09 -5.40 11.42
N GLU A 269 -10.39 -5.40 11.70
CA GLU A 269 -11.45 -5.38 10.69
C GLU A 269 -11.50 -4.05 9.93
N VAL A 270 -11.28 -2.91 10.60
CA VAL A 270 -11.18 -1.60 9.94
C VAL A 270 -10.02 -1.58 8.95
N VAL A 271 -8.84 -2.05 9.38
CA VAL A 271 -7.65 -2.13 8.51
C VAL A 271 -7.92 -3.08 7.33
N TYR A 272 -8.47 -4.27 7.60
CA TYR A 272 -8.77 -5.26 6.58
C TYR A 272 -9.78 -4.75 5.55
N ALA A 273 -10.88 -4.14 6.00
CA ALA A 273 -11.92 -3.57 5.14
C ALA A 273 -11.39 -2.42 4.28
N THR A 274 -10.50 -1.60 4.83
CA THR A 274 -9.81 -0.52 4.10
C THR A 274 -8.94 -1.09 2.98
N LEU A 275 -8.13 -2.12 3.28
CA LEU A 275 -7.29 -2.80 2.29
C LEU A 275 -8.11 -3.53 1.21
N ALA A 276 -9.28 -4.05 1.58
CA ALA A 276 -10.25 -4.65 0.66
C ALA A 276 -11.07 -3.62 -0.13
N THR A 277 -10.94 -2.31 0.14
CA THR A 277 -11.74 -1.23 -0.46
C THR A 277 -13.26 -1.44 -0.34
N SER A 278 -13.71 -2.12 0.72
CA SER A 278 -15.11 -2.53 0.89
C SER A 278 -15.83 -1.58 1.84
N GLY A 279 -16.58 -0.62 1.30
CA GLY A 279 -17.32 0.37 2.10
C GLY A 279 -18.33 -0.26 3.07
N ARG A 280 -19.02 -1.34 2.65
CA ARG A 280 -19.95 -2.08 3.50
C ARG A 280 -19.25 -2.74 4.69
N ALA A 281 -18.12 -3.41 4.45
CA ALA A 281 -17.34 -4.02 5.52
C ALA A 281 -16.76 -2.96 6.46
N LEU A 282 -16.31 -1.82 5.92
CA LEU A 282 -15.78 -0.71 6.69
C LEU A 282 -16.84 -0.11 7.62
N THR A 283 -18.10 0.04 7.17
CA THR A 283 -19.21 0.47 8.01
C THR A 283 -19.45 -0.47 9.19
N SER A 284 -19.47 -1.78 8.96
CA SER A 284 -19.63 -2.76 10.04
C SER A 284 -18.48 -2.66 11.03
N ALA A 285 -17.24 -2.71 10.52
CA ALA A 285 -16.03 -2.68 11.34
C ALA A 285 -15.92 -1.40 12.19
N ALA A 286 -16.25 -0.23 11.62
CA ALA A 286 -16.27 1.04 12.35
C ALA A 286 -17.34 1.03 13.45
N THR A 287 -18.53 0.48 13.17
CA THR A 287 -19.61 0.36 14.16
C THR A 287 -19.21 -0.58 15.29
N ASP A 288 -18.58 -1.71 14.97
CA ASP A 288 -18.16 -2.71 15.95
C ASP A 288 -17.01 -2.20 16.80
N LEU A 289 -16.04 -1.48 16.21
CA LEU A 289 -14.96 -0.81 16.93
C LEU A 289 -15.49 0.30 17.86
N ALA A 290 -16.42 1.13 17.39
CA ALA A 290 -17.04 2.15 18.23
C ALA A 290 -17.79 1.54 19.43
N ARG A 291 -18.51 0.43 19.22
CA ARG A 291 -19.17 -0.31 20.29
C ARG A 291 -18.18 -0.93 21.27
N ALA A 292 -17.09 -1.50 20.77
CA ALA A 292 -16.04 -2.10 21.60
C ALA A 292 -15.30 -1.06 22.45
N LEU A 293 -15.08 0.14 21.90
CA LEU A 293 -14.52 1.27 22.65
C LEU A 293 -15.49 1.75 23.73
N GLY A 294 -16.78 1.90 23.41
CA GLY A 294 -17.78 2.36 24.38
C GLY A 294 -17.39 3.72 24.99
N THR A 295 -16.98 3.72 26.26
CA THR A 295 -16.48 4.91 26.97
C THR A 295 -14.97 4.92 27.20
N ASP A 296 -14.25 3.90 26.73
CA ASP A 296 -12.79 3.83 26.81
C ASP A 296 -12.17 4.93 25.93
N SER A 297 -11.58 5.91 26.60
CA SER A 297 -10.91 7.06 26.02
C SER A 297 -9.38 6.90 26.00
N THR A 298 -8.86 5.77 26.47
CA THR A 298 -7.41 5.53 26.62
C THR A 298 -6.76 4.93 25.37
N ARG A 299 -7.57 4.47 24.40
CA ARG A 299 -7.10 3.80 23.18
C ARG A 299 -6.95 4.80 22.03
N GLY A 300 -5.80 5.45 21.97
CA GLY A 300 -5.49 6.46 20.97
C GLY A 300 -5.44 5.90 19.56
N ASP A 301 -4.80 4.75 19.37
CA ASP A 301 -4.68 4.12 18.04
C ASP A 301 -6.03 3.60 17.53
N ALA A 302 -6.84 3.02 18.41
CA ALA A 302 -8.20 2.60 18.08
C ALA A 302 -9.09 3.80 17.71
N SER A 303 -9.01 4.89 18.48
CA SER A 303 -9.74 6.14 18.20
C SER A 303 -9.30 6.76 16.86
N PHE A 304 -8.00 6.70 16.55
CA PHE A 304 -7.48 7.17 15.27
C PHE A 304 -8.03 6.34 14.10
N LEU A 305 -7.99 5.01 14.19
CA LEU A 305 -8.55 4.12 13.16
C LEU A 305 -10.05 4.34 12.96
N LEU A 306 -10.81 4.48 14.05
CA LEU A 306 -12.24 4.80 13.98
C LEU A 306 -12.47 6.17 13.29
N GLY A 307 -11.64 7.15 13.60
CA GLY A 307 -11.68 8.48 12.98
C GLY A 307 -11.44 8.43 11.47
N VAL A 308 -10.39 7.72 11.04
CA VAL A 308 -10.06 7.52 9.62
C VAL A 308 -11.16 6.73 8.89
N ALA A 309 -11.70 5.68 9.50
CA ALA A 309 -12.81 4.92 8.95
C ALA A 309 -14.06 5.78 8.76
N SER A 310 -14.46 6.53 9.79
CA SER A 310 -15.58 7.49 9.73
C SER A 310 -15.37 8.55 8.65
N GLN A 311 -14.14 9.04 8.48
CA GLN A 311 -13.80 9.99 7.42
C GLN A 311 -13.99 9.37 6.03
N GLN A 312 -13.58 8.12 5.80
CA GLN A 312 -13.80 7.43 4.52
C GLN A 312 -15.29 7.19 4.23
N LEU A 313 -16.08 6.92 5.27
CA LEU A 313 -17.52 6.71 5.18
C LEU A 313 -18.32 8.01 5.03
N GLY A 314 -17.69 9.18 5.18
CA GLY A 314 -18.35 10.50 5.10
C GLY A 314 -18.99 10.97 6.40
N ASN A 315 -18.85 10.21 7.50
CA ASN A 315 -19.38 10.53 8.82
C ASN A 315 -18.49 11.57 9.51
N THR A 316 -18.60 12.82 9.06
CA THR A 316 -17.62 13.87 9.36
C THR A 316 -17.53 14.23 10.85
N GLU A 317 -18.64 14.35 11.56
CA GLU A 317 -18.63 14.69 13.00
C GLU A 317 -18.15 13.51 13.87
N ASP A 318 -18.45 12.27 13.48
CA ASP A 318 -17.90 11.07 14.14
C ASP A 318 -16.39 11.00 13.97
N ALA A 319 -15.90 11.29 12.75
CA ALA A 319 -14.48 11.37 12.47
C ALA A 319 -13.79 12.39 13.36
N ILE A 320 -14.34 13.61 13.46
CA ILE A 320 -13.80 14.67 14.32
C ILE A 320 -13.69 14.21 15.78
N ARG A 321 -14.78 13.68 16.36
CA ARG A 321 -14.78 13.23 17.76
C ARG A 321 -13.72 12.18 18.04
N ALA A 322 -13.62 11.17 17.18
CA ALA A 322 -12.65 10.09 17.33
C ALA A 322 -11.21 10.56 17.13
N LEU A 323 -10.96 11.44 16.16
CA LEU A 323 -9.63 12.02 15.90
C LEU A 323 -9.18 12.94 17.03
N GLU A 324 -10.06 13.79 17.57
CA GLU A 324 -9.75 14.59 18.75
C GLU A 324 -9.43 13.72 19.97
N GLN A 325 -10.17 12.61 20.15
CA GLN A 325 -9.84 11.65 21.21
C GLN A 325 -8.47 11.02 21.00
N SER A 326 -8.13 10.65 19.76
CA SER A 326 -6.80 10.12 19.45
C SER A 326 -5.69 11.14 19.79
N ILE A 327 -5.89 12.43 19.49
CA ILE A 327 -4.91 13.48 19.79
C ILE A 327 -4.81 13.74 21.30
N ARG A 328 -5.90 13.61 22.07
CA ARG A 328 -5.87 13.71 23.53
C ARG A 328 -5.01 12.63 24.17
N VAL A 329 -5.00 11.42 23.61
CA VAL A 329 -4.16 10.31 24.10
C VAL A 329 -2.70 10.52 23.69
N ASP A 330 -2.44 10.82 22.43
CA ASP A 330 -1.10 11.11 21.92
C ASP A 330 -1.15 12.21 20.86
N SER A 331 -0.61 13.36 21.24
CA SER A 331 -0.57 14.57 20.41
C SER A 331 0.73 14.70 19.61
N THR A 332 1.63 13.72 19.68
CA THR A 332 2.94 13.74 19.01
C THR A 332 2.92 13.11 17.62
N ARG A 333 1.77 12.55 17.20
CA ARG A 333 1.58 11.82 15.95
C ARG A 333 1.04 12.75 14.85
N PRO A 334 1.84 13.12 13.83
CA PRO A 334 1.46 14.14 12.83
C PRO A 334 0.30 13.69 11.91
N ASP A 335 0.18 12.39 11.66
CA ASP A 335 -0.90 11.74 10.92
C ASP A 335 -2.27 11.96 11.57
N ARG A 336 -2.35 11.94 12.91
CA ARG A 336 -3.59 12.25 13.66
C ARG A 336 -4.04 13.69 13.43
N TRP A 337 -3.11 14.64 13.50
CA TRP A 337 -3.37 16.05 13.21
C TRP A 337 -3.79 16.27 11.76
N ARG A 338 -3.10 15.64 10.79
CA ARG A 338 -3.49 15.72 9.37
C ARG A 338 -4.90 15.20 9.14
N ALA A 339 -5.25 14.04 9.69
CA ALA A 339 -6.60 13.49 9.55
C ALA A 339 -7.66 14.43 10.15
N LEU A 340 -7.37 15.04 11.30
CA LEU A 340 -8.26 16.04 11.90
C LEU A 340 -8.42 17.27 11.00
N ALA A 341 -7.34 17.77 10.39
CA ALA A 341 -7.39 18.92 9.49
C ALA A 341 -8.30 18.65 8.28
N VAL A 342 -8.20 17.47 7.68
CA VAL A 342 -9.07 17.04 6.58
C VAL A 342 -10.53 16.98 7.02
N SER A 343 -10.80 16.44 8.21
CA SER A 343 -12.16 16.35 8.76
C SER A 343 -12.75 17.73 9.10
N TYR A 344 -11.95 18.64 9.68
CA TYR A 344 -12.34 20.03 9.91
C TYR A 344 -12.64 20.80 8.62
N ALA A 345 -11.83 20.59 7.57
CA ALA A 345 -12.07 21.18 6.26
C ALA A 345 -13.41 20.72 5.67
N ARG A 346 -13.72 19.42 5.74
CA ARG A 346 -15.01 18.87 5.28
C ARG A 346 -16.20 19.38 6.09
N ALA A 347 -16.00 19.63 7.38
CA ALA A 347 -17.02 20.19 8.26
C ALA A 347 -17.16 21.72 8.15
N GLY A 348 -16.47 22.36 7.20
CA GLY A 348 -16.53 23.80 6.98
C GLY A 348 -16.01 24.64 8.17
N ARG A 349 -15.12 24.08 8.99
CA ARG A 349 -14.52 24.84 10.10
C ARG A 349 -13.69 26.01 9.54
N PRO A 350 -13.53 27.11 10.30
CA PRO A 350 -12.83 28.31 9.81
C PRO A 350 -11.43 27.99 9.26
N ALA A 351 -11.07 28.60 8.13
CA ALA A 351 -9.82 28.28 7.43
C ALA A 351 -8.57 28.46 8.31
N ALA A 352 -8.56 29.48 9.17
CA ALA A 352 -7.48 29.71 10.13
C ALA A 352 -7.29 28.54 11.12
N VAL A 353 -8.38 27.87 11.50
CA VAL A 353 -8.34 26.68 12.38
C VAL A 353 -7.74 25.52 11.61
N VAL A 354 -8.23 25.21 10.42
CA VAL A 354 -7.71 24.11 9.58
C VAL A 354 -6.21 24.29 9.31
N ASP A 355 -5.78 25.51 8.95
CA ASP A 355 -4.37 25.83 8.73
C ASP A 355 -3.51 25.65 10.00
N SER A 356 -4.06 25.99 11.18
CA SER A 356 -3.33 25.78 12.45
C SER A 356 -3.10 24.29 12.73
N VAL A 357 -4.08 23.44 12.38
CA VAL A 357 -4.00 21.98 12.55
C VAL A 357 -2.98 21.37 11.59
N TYR A 358 -2.97 21.78 10.32
CA TYR A 358 -1.91 21.37 9.37
C TYR A 358 -0.53 21.82 9.82
N ARG A 359 -0.38 23.08 10.27
CA ARG A 359 0.90 23.60 10.79
C ARG A 359 1.36 22.83 12.03
N ARG A 360 0.45 22.38 12.89
CA ARG A 360 0.79 21.54 14.03
C ARG A 360 1.38 20.19 13.58
N ALA A 361 0.79 19.54 12.59
CA ALA A 361 1.32 18.30 12.02
C ALA A 361 2.75 18.50 11.48
N LEU A 362 2.97 19.57 10.69
CA LEU A 362 4.27 19.89 10.11
C LEU A 362 5.30 20.39 11.14
N ALA A 363 4.87 20.96 12.26
CA ALA A 363 5.77 21.33 13.36
C ALA A 363 6.30 20.11 14.12
N LEU A 364 5.50 19.05 14.25
CA LEU A 364 5.94 17.78 14.81
C LEU A 364 6.94 17.08 13.87
N GLN A 365 6.71 17.20 12.56
CA GLN A 365 7.53 16.55 11.56
C GLN A 365 7.66 17.37 10.25
N PRO A 366 8.70 18.22 10.11
CA PRO A 366 8.81 19.19 9.01
C PRO A 366 8.99 18.60 7.61
N ALA A 367 9.59 17.42 7.50
CA ALA A 367 9.89 16.79 6.19
C ALA A 367 8.80 15.82 5.71
N LEU A 368 7.59 15.84 6.29
CA LEU A 368 6.46 15.06 5.78
C LEU A 368 5.92 15.69 4.51
N ALA A 369 6.58 15.38 3.39
CA ALA A 369 6.24 15.87 2.06
C ALA A 369 4.76 15.61 1.70
N TRP A 370 4.22 14.44 2.06
CA TRP A 370 2.82 14.11 1.80
C TRP A 370 1.82 14.96 2.61
N ILE A 371 2.07 15.24 3.90
CA ILE A 371 1.23 16.17 4.69
C ILE A 371 1.31 17.58 4.12
N ARG A 372 2.50 18.01 3.70
CA ARG A 372 2.69 19.32 3.07
C ARG A 372 1.93 19.43 1.75
N ALA A 373 1.90 18.37 0.95
CA ALA A 373 1.10 18.29 -0.27
C ALA A 373 -0.41 18.32 0.01
N ASP A 374 -0.88 17.64 1.07
CA ASP A 374 -2.28 17.72 1.48
C ASP A 374 -2.67 19.12 1.97
N HIS A 375 -1.79 19.80 2.69
CA HIS A 375 -2.01 21.20 3.08
C HIS A 375 -2.07 22.11 1.84
N ALA A 376 -1.21 21.88 0.84
CA ALA A 376 -1.23 22.57 -0.43
C ALA A 376 -2.56 22.36 -1.19
N ASP A 377 -3.09 21.14 -1.20
CA ASP A 377 -4.38 20.81 -1.80
C ASP A 377 -5.52 21.55 -1.11
N TYR A 378 -5.51 21.58 0.21
CA TYR A 378 -6.47 22.38 0.98
C TYR A 378 -6.37 23.89 0.62
N LEU A 379 -5.17 24.46 0.57
CA LEU A 379 -4.94 25.86 0.21
C LEU A 379 -5.43 26.18 -1.21
N GLN A 380 -5.21 25.26 -2.16
CA GLN A 380 -5.72 25.35 -3.52
C GLN A 380 -7.25 25.38 -3.53
N GLY A 381 -7.91 24.49 -2.77
CA GLY A 381 -9.37 24.47 -2.61
C GLY A 381 -9.95 25.75 -2.01
N GLN A 382 -9.17 26.47 -1.21
CA GLN A 382 -9.53 27.80 -0.66
C GLN A 382 -9.23 28.96 -1.62
N GLY A 383 -8.74 28.71 -2.83
CA GLY A 383 -8.36 29.74 -3.79
C GLY A 383 -6.99 30.41 -3.52
N ARG A 384 -6.25 29.96 -2.50
CA ARG A 384 -4.93 30.51 -2.12
C ARG A 384 -3.82 29.90 -2.99
N MET A 385 -3.90 30.16 -4.29
CA MET A 385 -3.08 29.49 -5.31
C MET A 385 -1.57 29.68 -5.12
N ASP A 386 -1.12 30.87 -4.72
CA ASP A 386 0.32 31.12 -4.51
C ASP A 386 0.88 30.35 -3.31
N ASP A 387 0.11 30.23 -2.23
CA ASP A 387 0.48 29.42 -1.07
C ASP A 387 0.52 27.94 -1.44
N ALA A 388 -0.47 27.47 -2.20
CA ALA A 388 -0.52 26.09 -2.68
C ALA A 388 0.69 25.73 -3.56
N VAL A 389 1.03 26.57 -4.55
CA VAL A 389 2.20 26.36 -5.42
C VAL A 389 3.48 26.28 -4.60
N ARG A 390 3.70 27.19 -3.64
CA ARG A 390 4.88 27.14 -2.76
C ARG A 390 4.93 25.86 -1.94
N ALA A 391 3.79 25.46 -1.36
CA ALA A 391 3.71 24.26 -0.54
C ALA A 391 3.94 22.98 -1.34
N TYR A 392 3.39 22.87 -2.56
CA TYR A 392 3.68 21.76 -3.48
C TYR A 392 5.14 21.71 -3.89
N GLN A 393 5.75 22.85 -4.23
CA GLN A 393 7.17 22.91 -4.59
C GLN A 393 8.06 22.46 -3.43
N ALA A 394 7.77 22.90 -2.21
CA ALA A 394 8.47 22.46 -1.01
C ALA A 394 8.27 20.95 -0.75
N ALA A 395 7.07 20.40 -0.96
CA ALA A 395 6.83 18.96 -0.84
C ALA A 395 7.65 18.16 -1.86
N LEU A 396 7.73 18.63 -3.10
CA LEU A 396 8.48 17.98 -4.18
C LEU A 396 10.00 18.16 -4.05
N ALA A 397 10.47 19.16 -3.31
CA ALA A 397 11.89 19.30 -2.96
C ALA A 397 12.32 18.22 -1.94
N GLU A 398 11.43 17.88 -1.00
CA GLU A 398 11.66 16.82 0.00
C GLU A 398 11.46 15.41 -0.59
N GLN A 399 10.44 15.23 -1.44
CA GLN A 399 10.12 13.97 -2.09
C GLN A 399 9.75 14.17 -3.56
N PRO A 400 10.74 14.14 -4.49
CA PRO A 400 10.52 14.36 -5.91
C PRO A 400 9.56 13.36 -6.57
N SER A 401 9.47 12.15 -6.02
CA SER A 401 8.64 11.06 -6.55
C SER A 401 7.14 11.16 -6.23
N LEU A 402 6.68 12.21 -5.53
CA LEU A 402 5.25 12.39 -5.21
C LEU A 402 4.43 12.77 -6.45
N ALA A 403 4.08 11.77 -7.24
CA ALA A 403 3.35 11.94 -8.50
C ALA A 403 2.04 12.73 -8.34
N ALA A 404 1.25 12.43 -7.29
CA ALA A 404 0.01 13.15 -6.98
C ALA A 404 0.24 14.63 -6.65
N ALA A 405 1.26 14.95 -5.83
CA ALA A 405 1.61 16.34 -5.52
C ALA A 405 2.06 17.10 -6.77
N ARG A 406 2.78 16.42 -7.67
CA ARG A 406 3.25 17.00 -8.93
C ARG A 406 2.11 17.24 -9.93
N PHE A 407 1.15 16.32 -9.99
CA PHE A 407 -0.09 16.50 -10.74
C PHE A 407 -0.87 17.72 -10.21
N ASN A 408 -1.07 17.82 -8.90
CA ASN A 408 -1.82 18.94 -8.33
C ASN A 408 -1.09 20.28 -8.51
N LEU A 409 0.25 20.31 -8.44
CA LEU A 409 1.03 21.49 -8.81
C LEU A 409 0.75 21.90 -10.26
N GLY A 410 0.67 20.95 -11.19
CA GLY A 410 0.27 21.20 -12.58
C GLY A 410 -1.10 21.87 -12.67
N THR A 411 -2.09 21.41 -11.89
CA THR A 411 -3.43 22.01 -11.82
C THR A 411 -3.39 23.43 -11.24
N ALA A 412 -2.65 23.66 -10.16
CA ALA A 412 -2.49 25.00 -9.57
C ALA A 412 -1.83 25.99 -10.53
N LEU A 413 -0.76 25.57 -11.23
CA LEU A 413 -0.07 26.38 -12.23
C LEU A 413 -0.95 26.69 -13.45
N ALA A 414 -1.80 25.74 -13.88
CA ALA A 414 -2.77 25.96 -14.94
C ALA A 414 -3.79 27.04 -14.55
N ALA A 415 -4.31 26.99 -13.33
CA ALA A 415 -5.24 27.99 -12.80
C ALA A 415 -4.61 29.39 -12.73
N GLN A 416 -3.29 29.49 -12.54
CA GLN A 416 -2.53 30.75 -12.60
C GLN A 416 -2.14 31.19 -14.03
N GLY A 417 -2.52 30.45 -15.06
CA GLY A 417 -2.13 30.74 -16.45
C GLY A 417 -0.66 30.41 -16.79
N LYS A 418 0.09 29.76 -15.89
CA LYS A 418 1.50 29.35 -16.08
C LYS A 418 1.60 28.06 -16.90
N ARG A 419 1.16 28.14 -18.15
CA ARG A 419 0.93 26.99 -19.05
C ARG A 419 2.16 26.10 -19.27
N ALA A 420 3.33 26.69 -19.56
CA ALA A 420 4.55 25.92 -19.78
C ALA A 420 4.98 25.12 -18.54
N ALA A 421 4.96 25.75 -17.36
CA ALA A 421 5.30 25.10 -16.10
C ALA A 421 4.28 24.02 -15.70
N SER A 422 3.00 24.25 -15.97
CA SER A 422 1.93 23.27 -15.77
C SER A 422 2.13 22.01 -16.62
N SER A 423 2.41 22.18 -17.92
CA SER A 423 2.68 21.06 -18.83
C SER A 423 3.87 20.21 -18.36
N ALA A 424 4.98 20.85 -17.98
CA ALA A 424 6.15 20.14 -17.45
C ALA A 424 5.84 19.37 -16.15
N ALA A 425 4.99 19.92 -15.28
CA ALA A 425 4.57 19.25 -14.06
C ALA A 425 3.73 18.00 -14.36
N PHE A 426 2.76 18.09 -15.27
CA PHE A 426 1.94 16.94 -15.68
C PHE A 426 2.75 15.84 -16.37
N GLN A 427 3.65 16.18 -17.30
CA GLN A 427 4.52 15.22 -17.97
C GLN A 427 5.34 14.42 -16.98
N GLN A 428 5.93 15.09 -15.98
CA GLN A 428 6.70 14.41 -14.95
C GLN A 428 5.81 13.57 -14.02
N ALA A 429 4.57 13.99 -13.73
CA ALA A 429 3.65 13.19 -12.93
C ALA A 429 3.32 11.85 -13.63
N VAL A 430 3.08 11.85 -14.94
CA VAL A 430 2.90 10.62 -15.75
C VAL A 430 4.17 9.78 -15.78
N HIS A 431 5.33 10.42 -15.90
CA HIS A 431 6.60 9.70 -15.89
C HIS A 431 6.82 8.94 -14.57
N LEU A 432 6.43 9.53 -13.44
CA LEU A 432 6.51 8.93 -12.11
C LEU A 432 5.44 7.85 -11.89
N ASP A 433 4.21 8.09 -12.33
CA ASP A 433 3.08 7.16 -12.24
C ASP A 433 2.29 7.12 -13.55
N PRO A 434 2.55 6.12 -14.40
CA PRO A 434 1.82 5.97 -15.67
C PRO A 434 0.32 5.77 -15.51
N SER A 435 -0.21 5.40 -14.33
CA SER A 435 -1.66 5.31 -14.12
C SER A 435 -2.33 6.69 -14.13
N LEU A 436 -1.58 7.75 -13.79
CA LEU A 436 -2.04 9.14 -13.94
C LEU A 436 -2.17 9.56 -15.41
N ALA A 437 -1.63 8.77 -16.35
CA ALA A 437 -1.87 8.99 -17.78
C ALA A 437 -3.36 8.87 -18.12
N GLU A 438 -4.14 8.06 -17.40
CA GLU A 438 -5.60 8.00 -17.61
C GLU A 438 -6.27 9.30 -17.15
N ALA A 439 -5.80 9.88 -16.04
CA ALA A 439 -6.21 11.21 -15.58
C ALA A 439 -5.73 12.34 -16.51
N LEU A 440 -4.70 12.07 -17.33
CA LEU A 440 -4.08 12.99 -18.31
C LEU A 440 -4.33 12.58 -19.77
N SER A 441 -5.25 11.64 -20.01
CA SER A 441 -5.69 11.17 -21.33
C SER A 441 -5.98 12.32 -22.32
N PRO A 442 -6.36 13.52 -21.87
CA PRO A 442 -6.53 14.66 -22.77
C PRO A 442 -5.36 15.68 -22.80
N LEU A 443 -4.09 15.30 -22.59
CA LEU A 443 -2.95 16.20 -22.84
C LEU A 443 -2.38 15.98 -24.26
N ILE A 444 -2.51 16.99 -25.13
CA ILE A 444 -2.03 16.96 -26.51
C ILE A 444 -0.98 18.05 -26.75
N GLU A 445 0.10 17.71 -27.44
CA GLU A 445 1.02 18.67 -28.04
C GLU A 445 0.61 18.93 -29.48
N VAL A 446 0.54 20.20 -29.84
CA VAL A 446 0.09 20.70 -31.14
C VAL A 446 1.24 21.50 -31.74
N HIS A 447 1.90 20.92 -32.73
CA HIS A 447 2.88 21.61 -33.55
C HIS A 447 2.15 22.40 -34.63
N THR A 448 2.46 23.68 -34.74
CA THR A 448 1.92 24.56 -35.78
C THR A 448 3.06 25.10 -36.64
N SER A 449 2.96 24.91 -37.95
CA SER A 449 3.78 25.62 -38.95
C SER A 449 2.89 26.64 -39.67
N GLY A 450 3.13 27.93 -39.42
CA GLY A 450 2.27 29.01 -39.91
C GLY A 450 0.82 28.92 -39.40
N THR A 451 -0.16 29.25 -40.25
CA THR A 451 -1.59 29.30 -39.91
C THR A 451 -2.38 28.03 -40.24
N SER A 452 -1.76 27.06 -40.92
CA SER A 452 -2.50 26.03 -41.68
C SER A 452 -2.14 24.60 -41.30
N ASP A 453 -0.88 24.35 -40.96
CA ASP A 453 -0.36 23.00 -40.76
C ASP A 453 -0.29 22.64 -39.28
N VAL A 454 -1.03 21.60 -38.90
CA VAL A 454 -1.17 21.15 -37.52
C VAL A 454 -0.76 19.68 -37.42
N ARG A 455 0.30 19.40 -36.65
CA ARG A 455 0.65 18.03 -36.24
C ARG A 455 0.30 17.85 -34.77
N VAL A 456 -0.55 16.87 -34.47
CA VAL A 456 -1.00 16.57 -33.11
C VAL A 456 -0.26 15.35 -32.60
N ILE A 457 0.41 15.48 -31.46
CA ILE A 457 1.11 14.41 -30.76
C ILE A 457 0.39 14.17 -29.43
N GLY A 458 -0.05 12.93 -29.20
CA GLY A 458 -0.48 12.52 -27.87
C GLY A 458 0.73 12.44 -26.96
N LEU A 459 0.75 13.23 -25.89
CA LEU A 459 1.84 13.18 -24.89
C LEU A 459 1.75 11.92 -24.01
N ALA A 460 0.69 11.13 -24.16
CA ALA A 460 0.62 9.73 -23.77
C ALA A 460 0.46 8.86 -25.02
N SER A 461 1.22 7.76 -25.12
CA SER A 461 0.86 6.69 -26.05
C SER A 461 -0.54 6.18 -25.70
N PRO A 462 -1.41 5.81 -26.65
CA PRO A 462 -2.51 4.92 -26.32
C PRO A 462 -1.85 3.66 -25.74
N LEU A 463 -2.01 3.42 -24.44
CA LEU A 463 -1.68 2.12 -23.88
C LEU A 463 -2.47 1.11 -24.72
N ALA A 464 -1.78 0.27 -25.48
CA ALA A 464 -2.39 -0.83 -26.25
C ALA A 464 -3.17 -1.81 -25.36
N THR A 465 -3.16 -1.60 -24.04
CA THR A 465 -3.79 -2.42 -23.00
C THR A 465 -4.77 -1.67 -22.09
N LEU A 466 -5.16 -0.42 -22.39
CA LEU A 466 -6.39 0.11 -21.78
C LEU A 466 -7.57 -0.56 -22.50
N PRO A 467 -8.43 -1.34 -21.82
CA PRO A 467 -9.69 -1.72 -22.42
C PRO A 467 -10.46 -0.43 -22.61
N LEU A 468 -10.47 0.08 -23.84
CA LEU A 468 -11.51 0.99 -24.31
C LEU A 468 -12.83 0.43 -23.75
N ARG A 469 -13.52 1.19 -22.88
CA ARG A 469 -14.85 0.81 -22.38
C ARG A 469 -15.63 0.22 -23.55
N GLU A 470 -16.13 -1.01 -23.39
CA GLU A 470 -16.85 -1.69 -24.47
C GLU A 470 -17.85 -0.73 -25.11
N ARG A 471 -17.73 -0.62 -26.43
CA ARG A 471 -18.53 0.29 -27.23
C ARG A 471 -19.98 -0.13 -27.15
N GLY A 472 -20.79 0.62 -26.39
CA GLY A 472 -22.25 0.52 -26.52
C GLY A 472 -22.65 0.77 -27.98
N ALA A 473 -23.64 0.03 -28.50
CA ALA A 473 -24.02 0.02 -29.91
C ALA A 473 -24.41 1.40 -30.51
N ARG A 474 -24.53 2.44 -29.68
CA ARG A 474 -24.92 3.81 -30.05
C ARG A 474 -23.91 4.89 -29.62
N ALA A 475 -22.73 4.52 -29.12
CA ALA A 475 -21.71 5.49 -28.73
C ALA A 475 -21.03 6.13 -29.96
N VAL A 476 -20.89 7.46 -29.93
CA VAL A 476 -20.11 8.25 -30.90
C VAL A 476 -18.72 8.49 -30.33
N GLN A 477 -17.66 8.30 -31.11
CA GLN A 477 -16.29 8.50 -30.64
C GLN A 477 -15.80 9.93 -30.91
N LEU A 478 -15.31 10.65 -29.91
CA LEU A 478 -14.64 11.94 -30.12
C LEU A 478 -13.17 11.72 -30.47
N THR A 479 -12.74 12.23 -31.62
CA THR A 479 -11.35 12.16 -32.09
C THR A 479 -10.78 13.54 -32.40
N VAL A 480 -9.48 13.71 -32.15
CA VAL A 480 -8.69 14.84 -32.65
C VAL A 480 -7.81 14.32 -33.77
N ALA A 481 -7.75 15.05 -34.87
CA ALA A 481 -6.95 14.69 -36.02
C ALA A 481 -6.13 15.88 -36.50
N ASP A 482 -5.03 15.57 -37.17
CA ASP A 482 -4.23 16.56 -37.89
C ASP A 482 -5.00 17.14 -39.09
N ALA A 483 -4.40 18.15 -39.74
CA ALA A 483 -4.96 18.79 -40.94
C ALA A 483 -4.95 17.86 -42.17
N SER A 484 -4.14 16.78 -42.16
CA SER A 484 -3.97 15.85 -43.29
C SER A 484 -5.12 14.84 -43.42
N GLY A 485 -5.79 14.52 -42.30
CA GLY A 485 -6.99 13.69 -42.29
C GLY A 485 -6.83 12.22 -42.65
N ALA A 486 -5.60 11.72 -42.73
CA ALA A 486 -5.34 10.32 -43.07
C ALA A 486 -5.64 9.34 -41.93
N ALA A 487 -5.59 9.77 -40.65
CA ALA A 487 -5.99 8.99 -39.47
C ALA A 487 -6.25 9.89 -38.24
N PRO A 488 -7.12 9.51 -37.29
CA PRO A 488 -7.27 10.25 -36.03
C PRO A 488 -5.98 10.14 -35.19
N ALA A 489 -5.44 11.28 -34.76
CA ALA A 489 -4.23 11.36 -33.96
C ALA A 489 -4.49 10.98 -32.49
N LEU A 490 -5.70 11.25 -31.96
CA LEU A 490 -6.10 10.92 -30.59
C LEU A 490 -7.60 10.62 -30.46
N VAL A 491 -7.96 9.83 -29.44
CA VAL A 491 -9.33 9.44 -29.08
C VAL A 491 -9.62 9.84 -27.64
N PHE A 492 -10.71 10.59 -27.42
CA PHE A 492 -11.05 11.18 -26.12
C PHE A 492 -12.17 10.46 -25.37
N GLY A 493 -12.92 9.57 -26.03
CA GLY A 493 -13.97 8.74 -25.40
C GLY A 493 -15.29 8.68 -26.17
N ASN A 494 -16.29 8.06 -25.54
CA ASN A 494 -17.64 7.80 -26.08
C ASN A 494 -18.63 8.90 -25.65
N VAL A 495 -19.38 9.49 -26.59
CA VAL A 495 -20.43 10.48 -26.36
C VAL A 495 -21.80 9.97 -26.86
N PRO A 496 -22.92 10.39 -26.23
CA PRO A 496 -24.26 9.97 -26.65
C PRO A 496 -24.63 10.56 -28.03
N PRO A 497 -25.40 9.82 -28.85
CA PRO A 497 -25.85 10.30 -30.16
C PRO A 497 -26.88 11.42 -29.99
N ARG A 498 -26.97 12.32 -30.96
CA ARG A 498 -27.81 13.55 -30.92
C ARG A 498 -27.54 14.46 -29.71
N GLY A 499 -26.34 14.42 -29.15
CA GLY A 499 -25.83 15.40 -28.20
C GLY A 499 -24.92 16.43 -28.87
N ALA A 500 -24.14 17.12 -28.05
CA ALA A 500 -23.04 17.96 -28.49
C ALA A 500 -21.85 17.84 -27.53
N VAL A 501 -20.66 18.04 -28.08
CA VAL A 501 -19.44 18.22 -27.33
C VAL A 501 -19.10 19.71 -27.36
N GLN A 502 -19.10 20.35 -26.20
CA GLN A 502 -18.68 21.72 -26.03
C GLN A 502 -17.22 21.75 -25.57
N ILE A 503 -16.38 22.41 -26.35
CA ILE A 503 -15.04 22.81 -25.95
C ILE A 503 -15.16 24.22 -25.37
N LEU A 504 -14.75 24.37 -24.11
CA LEU A 504 -14.85 25.62 -23.37
C LEU A 504 -13.46 26.04 -22.86
N THR A 505 -13.25 27.32 -22.64
CA THR A 505 -12.15 27.82 -21.80
C THR A 505 -12.40 27.45 -20.33
N PRO A 506 -11.39 27.61 -19.43
CA PRO A 506 -11.54 27.25 -18.02
C PRO A 506 -12.68 28.02 -17.32
N ASP A 507 -12.89 29.28 -17.69
CA ASP A 507 -13.97 30.15 -17.22
C ASP A 507 -15.36 29.78 -17.76
N GLY A 508 -15.44 28.81 -18.67
CA GLY A 508 -16.69 28.31 -19.24
C GLY A 508 -17.14 28.99 -20.53
N SER A 509 -16.37 29.93 -21.07
CA SER A 509 -16.65 30.54 -22.38
C SER A 509 -16.54 29.50 -23.51
N ALA A 510 -17.46 29.55 -24.48
CA ALA A 510 -17.48 28.59 -25.57
C ALA A 510 -16.37 28.85 -26.58
N VAL A 511 -15.62 27.81 -26.93
CA VAL A 511 -14.54 27.83 -27.92
C VAL A 511 -15.00 27.16 -29.22
N ARG A 512 -15.66 26.01 -29.08
CA ARG A 512 -16.22 25.22 -30.18
C ARG A 512 -17.38 24.40 -29.67
N THR A 513 -18.45 24.29 -30.45
CA THR A 513 -19.49 23.28 -30.20
C THR A 513 -19.57 22.30 -31.37
N LEU A 514 -19.45 21.02 -31.07
CA LEU A 514 -19.44 19.94 -32.05
C LEU A 514 -20.70 19.09 -31.88
N PRO A 515 -21.69 19.19 -32.78
CA PRO A 515 -22.89 18.36 -32.72
C PRO A 515 -22.53 16.91 -33.08
N THR A 516 -22.97 15.94 -32.26
CA THR A 516 -22.60 14.53 -32.49
C THR A 516 -23.35 13.91 -33.67
N GLY A 517 -24.55 14.43 -34.00
CA GLY A 517 -25.41 13.91 -35.07
C GLY A 517 -25.79 12.43 -34.87
N ASP A 518 -26.05 11.75 -35.99
CA ASP A 518 -26.31 10.31 -36.09
C ASP A 518 -25.05 9.50 -36.51
N GLY A 519 -23.88 10.15 -36.55
CA GLY A 519 -22.62 9.53 -36.97
C GLY A 519 -21.97 8.64 -35.90
N SER A 520 -20.99 7.82 -36.31
CA SER A 520 -20.24 6.93 -35.40
C SER A 520 -18.97 7.57 -34.81
N ALA A 521 -18.53 8.71 -35.35
CA ALA A 521 -17.36 9.46 -34.89
C ALA A 521 -17.57 10.97 -35.07
N LEU A 522 -17.03 11.75 -34.13
CA LEU A 522 -16.98 13.20 -34.15
C LEU A 522 -15.53 13.65 -34.21
N ARG A 523 -15.16 14.42 -35.22
CA ARG A 523 -13.80 14.90 -35.44
C ARG A 523 -13.69 16.36 -35.05
N TRP A 524 -12.64 16.70 -34.31
CA TRP A 524 -12.25 18.09 -34.07
C TRP A 524 -10.88 18.37 -34.68
N ASP A 525 -10.79 19.51 -35.37
CA ASP A 525 -9.64 20.03 -36.10
C ASP A 525 -8.83 21.05 -35.27
N LEU A 526 -9.11 21.15 -33.97
CA LEU A 526 -8.49 22.10 -33.04
C LEU A 526 -8.74 23.57 -33.40
N LYS A 527 -9.81 23.87 -34.14
CA LYS A 527 -10.24 25.24 -34.43
C LYS A 527 -11.38 25.68 -33.51
N THR A 528 -11.46 26.98 -33.33
CA THR A 528 -12.62 27.71 -32.77
C THR A 528 -13.80 27.67 -33.76
N ASP A 529 -14.98 28.11 -33.33
CA ASP A 529 -16.12 28.31 -34.25
C ASP A 529 -15.80 29.36 -35.34
N GLY A 530 -14.93 30.34 -35.05
CA GLY A 530 -14.43 31.33 -36.01
C GLY A 530 -13.33 30.84 -36.95
N GLY A 531 -13.01 29.53 -36.95
CA GLY A 531 -12.03 28.93 -37.84
C GLY A 531 -10.56 29.20 -37.50
N SER A 532 -10.28 29.95 -36.43
CA SER A 532 -8.92 30.15 -35.92
C SER A 532 -8.48 28.95 -35.08
N LEU A 533 -7.19 28.59 -35.14
CA LEU A 533 -6.61 27.56 -34.26
C LEU A 533 -6.74 27.98 -32.79
N ILE A 534 -7.06 27.02 -31.92
CA ILE A 534 -7.01 27.26 -30.48
C ILE A 534 -5.56 27.49 -30.03
N GLY A 535 -5.35 28.36 -29.06
CA GLY A 535 -4.04 28.58 -28.47
C GLY A 535 -3.63 27.44 -27.53
N GLY A 536 -2.34 27.40 -27.15
CA GLY A 536 -1.91 26.57 -26.03
C GLY A 536 -2.63 26.98 -24.73
N GLY A 537 -3.14 26.04 -23.95
CA GLY A 537 -3.95 26.33 -22.75
C GLY A 537 -4.74 25.13 -22.25
N LEU A 538 -5.44 25.33 -21.14
CA LEU A 538 -6.37 24.34 -20.59
C LEU A 538 -7.78 24.61 -21.12
N TYR A 539 -8.48 23.57 -21.52
CA TYR A 539 -9.82 23.60 -22.09
C TYR A 539 -10.71 22.59 -21.36
N ARG A 540 -12.00 22.85 -21.27
CA ARG A 540 -13.00 21.92 -20.73
C ARG A 540 -13.77 21.31 -21.89
N VAL A 541 -13.83 19.98 -21.92
CA VAL A 541 -14.67 19.23 -22.84
C VAL A 541 -15.92 18.81 -22.07
N ARG A 542 -17.05 19.45 -22.36
CA ARG A 542 -18.34 19.14 -21.75
C ARG A 542 -19.20 18.39 -22.77
N VAL A 543 -19.66 17.22 -22.40
CA VAL A 543 -20.62 16.44 -23.18
C VAL A 543 -22.02 16.78 -22.71
N VAL A 544 -22.87 17.25 -23.63
CA VAL A 544 -24.27 17.57 -23.37
C VAL A 544 -25.16 16.71 -24.27
N GLY A 545 -26.24 16.13 -23.75
CA GLY A 545 -27.11 15.26 -24.54
C GLY A 545 -28.24 14.62 -23.74
N ARG A 546 -29.17 13.98 -24.46
CA ARG A 546 -30.26 13.18 -23.88
C ARG A 546 -29.93 11.70 -24.04
N GLY A 547 -30.06 10.92 -22.97
CA GLY A 547 -29.86 9.47 -22.97
C GLY A 547 -30.98 8.72 -23.71
N VAL A 548 -30.86 7.39 -23.76
CA VAL A 548 -31.91 6.52 -24.32
C VAL A 548 -33.21 6.74 -23.54
N GLY A 549 -34.26 7.20 -24.21
CA GLY A 549 -35.56 7.54 -23.58
C GLY A 549 -35.78 9.03 -23.29
N GLY A 550 -34.89 9.93 -23.72
CA GLY A 550 -35.12 11.38 -23.66
C GLY A 550 -34.79 12.05 -22.31
N GLN A 551 -34.31 11.29 -21.33
CA GLN A 551 -33.81 11.85 -20.06
C GLN A 551 -32.47 12.56 -20.24
N ALA A 552 -32.25 13.67 -19.54
CA ALA A 552 -30.98 14.38 -19.56
C ALA A 552 -29.88 13.49 -18.94
N THR A 553 -28.84 13.19 -19.70
CA THR A 553 -27.66 12.52 -19.12
C THR A 553 -26.86 13.53 -18.28
N PRO A 554 -26.31 13.13 -17.12
CA PRO A 554 -25.38 13.98 -16.37
C PRO A 554 -24.26 14.45 -17.29
N ALA A 555 -23.97 15.75 -17.29
CA ALA A 555 -22.93 16.31 -18.14
C ALA A 555 -21.57 15.71 -17.76
N GLN A 556 -20.98 14.91 -18.64
CA GLN A 556 -19.62 14.44 -18.47
C GLN A 556 -18.67 15.60 -18.80
N GLN A 557 -17.73 15.88 -17.91
CA GLN A 557 -16.71 16.90 -18.11
C GLN A 557 -15.32 16.29 -18.05
N LEU A 558 -14.51 16.62 -19.04
CA LEU A 558 -13.10 16.25 -19.14
C LEU A 558 -12.28 17.55 -19.32
N TRP A 559 -11.02 17.54 -18.92
CA TRP A 559 -10.14 18.69 -19.02
C TRP A 559 -9.04 18.44 -20.04
N LEU A 560 -9.07 19.12 -21.18
CA LEU A 560 -8.06 19.00 -22.23
C LEU A 560 -6.93 20.01 -22.05
N GLY A 561 -5.71 19.53 -21.96
CA GLY A 561 -4.51 20.37 -22.04
C GLY A 561 -3.98 20.42 -23.46
N VAL A 562 -3.78 21.63 -23.98
CA VAL A 562 -3.18 21.88 -25.30
C VAL A 562 -1.84 22.56 -25.10
N VAL A 563 -0.77 21.92 -25.54
CA VAL A 563 0.58 22.51 -25.58
C VAL A 563 0.85 22.93 -27.01
N GLN A 564 1.02 24.23 -27.27
CA GLN A 564 1.32 24.70 -28.62
C GLN A 564 2.83 24.87 -28.78
N ARG A 565 3.39 24.23 -29.81
CA ARG A 565 4.78 24.38 -30.22
C ARG A 565 4.83 24.98 -31.62
N ARG A 566 5.61 26.05 -31.76
CA ARG A 566 5.91 26.69 -33.03
C ARG A 566 7.23 26.12 -33.54
N ASP A 567 7.24 25.62 -34.77
CA ASP A 567 8.41 24.97 -35.38
C ASP A 567 9.29 25.95 -36.18
N ASP A 568 9.12 27.26 -35.95
CA ASP A 568 9.86 28.40 -36.51
C ASP A 568 10.78 29.11 -35.49
#